data_AF-A0A0X1T7P5-F1
#
_entry.id   AF-A0A0X1T7P5-F1
#
_cell.length_a   1.000
_cell.length_b   1.000
_cell.length_c   1.000
_cell.angle_alpha   90.00
_cell.angle_beta   90.00
_cell.angle_gamma   90.00
#
_symmetry.space_group_name_H-M   'P 1'
#
loop_
_entity.id
_entity.type
_entity.pdbx_description
1 polymer ?
#
loop_
_entity_poly.entity_id
_entity_poly.type
_entity_poly.pdbx_seq_one_letter_code
_entity_poly.pdbx_strand_id
1 'polypeptide(L)'
;MTAATINSYIELLNEMRAHHKKCVREESATKTTPSEHLRSLHASAIKGGQKELTEPSVVLLQASAKGKGGAHAEDSQRGLTVATTEFKNSGSSNVDEYKKKLDKLREKDKKNAEEHIDKMYDEAIVEIENHPESASAVVGFMEAFGGKFNEVLNTVKTFIMDLAKNIMKWVGEVFSKIKDTFNKVVGFISGWF
;
A
#
# COMPACT_ATOMS: atom_id res chain seq x y z
N MET A 1 27.32 -4.76 14.06
CA MET A 1 26.51 -3.57 14.37
C MET A 1 26.27 -3.51 15.88
N THR A 2 26.11 -2.33 16.50
CA THR A 2 25.83 -2.23 17.96
C THR A 2 24.33 -2.30 18.23
N ALA A 3 23.91 -2.70 19.44
CA ALA A 3 22.51 -2.70 19.86
C ALA A 3 21.87 -1.30 19.76
N ALA A 4 22.62 -0.24 20.07
CA ALA A 4 22.16 1.14 19.92
C ALA A 4 21.87 1.49 18.45
N THR A 5 22.72 1.03 17.52
CA THR A 5 22.52 1.24 16.08
C THR A 5 21.29 0.48 15.55
N ILE A 6 21.08 -0.76 16.00
CA ILE A 6 19.90 -1.56 15.65
C ILE A 6 18.62 -0.85 16.11
N ASN A 7 18.60 -0.35 17.34
CA ASN A 7 17.46 0.39 17.88
C ASN A 7 17.14 1.64 17.06
N SER A 8 18.13 2.38 16.55
CA SER A 8 17.88 3.54 15.68
C SER A 8 17.23 3.15 14.34
N TYR A 9 17.57 1.98 13.78
CA TYR A 9 16.92 1.48 12.58
C TYR A 9 15.47 1.06 12.83
N ILE A 10 15.21 0.39 13.97
CA ILE A 10 13.85 0.02 14.38
C ILE A 10 13.01 1.26 14.67
N GLU A 11 13.57 2.27 15.33
CA GLU A 11 12.93 3.56 15.56
C GLU A 11 12.56 4.24 14.23
N LEU A 12 13.49 4.25 13.28
CA LEU A 12 13.25 4.79 11.93
C LEU A 12 12.13 4.03 11.20
N LEU A 13 12.11 2.69 11.25
CA LEU A 13 11.04 1.89 10.67
C LEU A 13 9.68 2.23 11.30
N ASN A 14 9.62 2.48 12.61
CA ASN A 14 8.39 2.89 13.28
C ASN A 14 7.92 4.29 12.87
N GLU A 15 8.84 5.24 12.66
CA GLU A 15 8.49 6.56 12.11
C GLU A 15 7.95 6.46 10.68
N MET A 16 8.60 5.65 9.83
CA MET A 16 8.16 5.40 8.46
C MET A 16 6.79 4.71 8.43
N ARG A 17 6.55 3.72 9.31
CA ARG A 17 5.24 3.07 9.51
C ARG A 17 4.17 4.11 9.82
N ALA A 18 4.41 4.94 10.83
CA ALA A 18 3.47 5.99 11.24
C ALA A 18 3.19 6.99 10.11
N HIS A 19 4.24 7.39 9.38
CA HIS A 19 4.15 8.28 8.23
C HIS A 19 3.28 7.71 7.11
N HIS A 20 3.50 6.47 6.68
CA HIS A 20 2.71 5.90 5.60
C HIS A 20 1.26 5.65 6.03
N LYS A 21 1.01 5.22 7.27
CA LYS A 21 -0.38 5.14 7.78
C LYS A 21 -1.07 6.49 7.79
N LYS A 22 -0.35 7.56 8.17
CA LYS A 22 -0.87 8.93 8.07
C LYS A 22 -1.20 9.30 6.62
N CYS A 23 -0.32 8.98 5.68
CA CYS A 23 -0.55 9.18 4.24
C CYS A 23 -1.83 8.46 3.76
N VAL A 24 -2.09 7.23 4.23
CA VAL A 24 -3.34 6.50 3.92
C VAL A 24 -4.57 7.25 4.46
N ARG A 25 -4.53 7.70 5.71
CA ARG A 25 -5.67 8.39 6.34
C ARG A 25 -5.98 9.73 5.70
N GLU A 26 -4.94 10.52 5.46
CA GLU A 26 -5.02 11.86 4.87
C GLU A 26 -5.11 11.82 3.35
N GLU A 27 -4.94 10.64 2.76
CA GLU A 27 -4.92 10.41 1.32
C GLU A 27 -3.92 11.31 0.59
N SER A 28 -2.74 11.44 1.19
CA SER A 28 -1.61 12.19 0.69
C SER A 28 -0.48 11.25 0.27
N ALA A 29 0.35 11.69 -0.67
CA ALA A 29 1.53 10.94 -1.12
C ALA A 29 2.79 11.77 -0.86
N THR A 30 3.06 12.05 0.42
CA THR A 30 4.22 12.83 0.84
C THR A 30 5.40 11.93 1.15
N LYS A 31 6.62 12.45 0.94
CA LYS A 31 7.86 11.74 1.27
C LYS A 31 8.02 11.63 2.78
N THR A 32 8.58 10.52 3.25
CA THR A 32 8.93 10.36 4.65
C THR A 32 9.93 11.44 5.06
N THR A 33 9.64 12.12 6.16
CA THR A 33 10.57 13.07 6.78
C THR A 33 10.81 12.63 8.21
N PRO A 34 11.86 11.85 8.48
CA PRO A 34 12.14 11.35 9.82
C PRO A 34 12.61 12.46 10.76
N SER A 35 12.56 12.17 12.06
CA SER A 35 13.10 12.99 13.13
C SER A 35 14.58 13.32 12.92
N GLU A 36 15.01 14.45 13.48
CA GLU A 36 16.32 15.04 13.18
C GLU A 36 17.49 14.10 13.44
N HIS A 37 17.46 13.32 14.53
CA HIS A 37 18.52 12.37 14.86
C HIS A 37 18.58 11.16 13.92
N LEU A 38 17.49 10.84 13.21
CA LEU A 38 17.42 9.71 12.27
C LEU A 38 17.63 10.11 10.80
N ARG A 39 17.63 11.41 10.46
CA ARG A 39 17.75 11.88 9.06
C ARG A 39 19.01 11.36 8.36
N SER A 40 20.15 11.38 9.05
CA SER A 40 21.41 10.90 8.46
C SER A 40 21.38 9.39 8.22
N LEU A 41 20.75 8.64 9.13
CA LEU A 41 20.57 7.19 9.01
C LEU A 41 19.68 6.87 7.81
N HIS A 42 18.52 7.53 7.71
CA HIS A 42 17.57 7.38 6.60
C HIS A 42 18.19 7.73 5.26
N ALA A 43 18.88 8.87 5.16
CA ALA A 43 19.54 9.29 3.91
C ALA A 43 20.62 8.31 3.46
N SER A 44 21.35 7.70 4.39
CA SER A 44 22.36 6.68 4.09
C SER A 44 21.70 5.38 3.63
N ALA A 45 20.64 4.95 4.32
CA ALA A 45 19.89 3.74 4.00
C ALA A 45 19.25 3.81 2.60
N ILE A 46 18.66 4.95 2.22
CA ILE A 46 18.08 5.13 0.88
C ILE A 46 19.15 5.05 -0.21
N LYS A 47 20.32 5.68 0.01
CA LYS A 47 21.42 5.66 -0.96
C LYS A 47 22.04 4.27 -1.13
N GLY A 48 22.12 3.48 -0.06
CA GLY A 48 22.67 2.12 -0.06
C GLY A 48 21.67 1.07 -0.56
N GLY A 49 20.43 1.09 -0.03
CA GLY A 49 19.44 0.03 -0.23
C GLY A 49 18.93 -0.14 -1.67
N GLN A 50 19.04 0.88 -2.52
CA GLN A 50 18.75 0.73 -3.96
C GLN A 50 19.74 -0.20 -4.69
N LYS A 51 20.94 -0.42 -4.15
CA LYS A 51 21.94 -1.33 -4.72
C LYS A 51 21.82 -2.77 -4.20
N GLU A 52 21.03 -2.98 -3.15
CA GLU A 52 21.01 -4.22 -2.34
C GLU A 52 19.67 -4.97 -2.48
N LEU A 53 18.97 -4.80 -3.61
CA LEU A 53 17.69 -5.48 -3.89
C LEU A 53 17.79 -7.01 -3.95
N THR A 54 19.00 -7.56 -4.00
CA THR A 54 19.28 -9.01 -4.03
C THR A 54 19.64 -9.59 -2.67
N GLU A 55 19.72 -8.78 -1.62
CA GLU A 55 19.97 -9.27 -0.26
C GLU A 55 18.85 -10.23 0.18
N PRO A 56 19.16 -11.39 0.80
CA PRO A 56 18.15 -12.39 1.16
C PRO A 56 16.97 -11.83 1.96
N SER A 57 17.23 -11.00 2.97
CA SER A 57 16.20 -10.32 3.76
C SER A 57 15.32 -9.41 2.91
N VAL A 58 15.90 -8.69 1.95
CA VAL A 58 15.14 -7.83 1.03
C VAL A 58 14.31 -8.66 0.06
N VAL A 59 14.82 -9.80 -0.44
CA VAL A 59 14.08 -10.70 -1.33
C VAL A 59 12.84 -11.28 -0.64
N LEU A 60 12.95 -11.67 0.64
CA LEU A 60 11.82 -12.12 1.43
C LEU A 60 10.75 -11.02 1.57
N LEU A 61 11.19 -9.79 1.87
CA LEU A 61 10.29 -8.64 1.97
C LEU A 61 9.65 -8.26 0.63
N GLN A 62 10.35 -8.41 -0.50
CA GLN A 62 9.78 -8.21 -1.83
C GLN A 62 8.63 -9.18 -2.12
N ALA A 63 8.82 -10.46 -1.80
CA ALA A 63 7.78 -11.47 -1.99
C ALA A 63 6.57 -11.18 -1.10
N SER A 64 6.80 -10.82 0.17
CA SER A 64 5.73 -10.43 1.08
C SER A 64 5.00 -9.17 0.59
N ALA A 65 5.73 -8.14 0.16
CA ALA A 65 5.15 -6.92 -0.39
C ALA A 65 4.24 -7.21 -1.58
N LYS A 66 4.70 -8.00 -2.56
CA LYS A 66 3.87 -8.42 -3.71
C LYS A 66 2.62 -9.15 -3.25
N GLY A 67 2.75 -10.09 -2.31
CA GLY A 67 1.62 -10.83 -1.76
C GLY A 67 0.59 -9.93 -1.08
N LYS A 68 1.03 -9.00 -0.22
CA LYS A 68 0.12 -8.08 0.49
C LYS A 68 -0.50 -7.04 -0.45
N GLY A 69 0.27 -6.52 -1.41
CA GLY A 69 -0.25 -5.65 -2.47
C GLY A 69 -1.33 -6.35 -3.30
N GLY A 70 -1.08 -7.60 -3.70
CA GLY A 70 -2.03 -8.43 -4.45
C GLY A 70 -3.30 -8.71 -3.64
N ALA A 71 -3.16 -9.17 -2.40
CA ALA A 71 -4.30 -9.42 -1.51
C ALA A 71 -5.15 -8.16 -1.28
N HIS A 72 -4.52 -7.00 -1.10
CA HIS A 72 -5.22 -5.73 -0.99
C HIS A 72 -6.03 -5.42 -2.26
N ALA A 73 -5.40 -5.53 -3.44
CA ALA A 73 -6.07 -5.29 -4.71
C ALA A 73 -7.24 -6.24 -4.96
N GLU A 74 -7.08 -7.53 -4.65
CA GLU A 74 -8.15 -8.54 -4.76
C GLU A 74 -9.33 -8.22 -3.84
N ASP A 75 -9.07 -7.82 -2.60
CA ASP A 75 -10.10 -7.46 -1.63
C ASP A 75 -10.91 -6.25 -2.09
N SER A 76 -10.24 -5.20 -2.57
CA SER A 76 -10.90 -4.00 -3.11
C SER A 76 -11.70 -4.32 -4.37
N GLN A 77 -11.15 -5.13 -5.29
CA GLN A 77 -11.85 -5.57 -6.50
C GLN A 77 -13.13 -6.33 -6.17
N ARG A 78 -13.03 -7.29 -5.23
CA ARG A 78 -14.16 -8.10 -4.78
C ARG A 78 -15.23 -7.22 -4.16
N GLY A 79 -14.85 -6.32 -3.26
CA GLY A 79 -15.78 -5.37 -2.62
C GLY A 79 -16.54 -4.52 -3.65
N LEU A 80 -15.83 -3.95 -4.62
CA LEU A 80 -16.44 -3.16 -5.69
C LEU A 80 -17.35 -3.98 -6.60
N THR A 81 -16.94 -5.20 -6.94
CA THR A 81 -17.74 -6.11 -7.77
C THR A 81 -19.05 -6.46 -7.09
N VAL A 82 -19.02 -6.78 -5.79
CA VAL A 82 -20.22 -7.08 -4.99
C VAL A 82 -21.15 -5.87 -4.93
N ALA A 83 -20.66 -4.70 -4.51
CA ALA A 83 -21.47 -3.49 -4.41
C ALA A 83 -22.10 -3.10 -5.76
N THR A 84 -21.35 -3.26 -6.85
CA THR A 84 -21.83 -2.95 -8.21
C THR A 84 -22.86 -3.95 -8.71
N THR A 85 -22.69 -5.24 -8.36
CA THR A 85 -23.68 -6.29 -8.67
C THR A 85 -25.00 -6.02 -7.97
N GLU A 86 -24.97 -5.68 -6.69
CA GLU A 86 -26.16 -5.31 -5.92
C GLU A 86 -26.87 -4.08 -6.52
N PHE A 87 -26.11 -3.05 -6.90
CA PHE A 87 -26.66 -1.87 -7.57
C PHE A 87 -27.37 -2.25 -8.87
N LYS A 88 -26.74 -3.07 -9.73
CA LYS A 88 -27.34 -3.52 -10.99
C LYS A 88 -28.60 -4.35 -10.74
N ASN A 89 -28.58 -5.26 -9.77
CA ASN A 89 -29.71 -6.13 -9.43
C ASN A 89 -30.90 -5.34 -8.86
N SER A 90 -30.67 -4.19 -8.22
CA SER A 90 -31.73 -3.25 -7.80
C SER A 90 -32.32 -2.40 -8.94
N GLY A 91 -32.02 -2.75 -10.20
CA GLY A 91 -32.46 -2.00 -11.38
C GLY A 91 -31.68 -0.71 -11.60
N SER A 92 -30.52 -0.54 -10.95
CA SER A 92 -29.65 0.65 -11.09
C SER A 92 -30.35 1.97 -10.73
N SER A 93 -31.35 1.91 -9.84
CA SER A 93 -32.23 3.03 -9.54
C SER A 93 -31.76 3.86 -8.33
N ASN A 94 -31.12 3.22 -7.33
CA ASN A 94 -30.71 3.87 -6.09
C ASN A 94 -29.23 4.26 -6.09
N VAL A 95 -28.89 5.29 -6.85
CA VAL A 95 -27.50 5.79 -7.01
C VAL A 95 -26.92 6.27 -5.69
N ASP A 96 -27.71 6.89 -4.83
CA ASP A 96 -27.21 7.45 -3.56
C ASP A 96 -26.84 6.35 -2.56
N GLU A 97 -27.60 5.25 -2.52
CA GLU A 97 -27.22 4.08 -1.73
C GLU A 97 -25.94 3.44 -2.27
N TYR A 98 -25.79 3.33 -3.59
CA TYR A 98 -24.57 2.82 -4.20
C TYR A 98 -23.35 3.69 -3.84
N LYS A 99 -23.46 5.02 -3.92
CA LYS A 99 -22.40 5.95 -3.47
C LYS A 99 -22.03 5.74 -2.01
N LYS A 100 -23.03 5.59 -1.12
CA LYS A 100 -22.78 5.27 0.30
C LYS A 100 -22.04 3.95 0.48
N LYS A 101 -22.32 2.93 -0.34
CA LYS A 101 -21.57 1.66 -0.31
C LYS A 101 -20.12 1.84 -0.79
N LEU A 102 -19.91 2.63 -1.85
CA LEU A 102 -18.57 2.97 -2.34
C LEU A 102 -17.74 3.73 -1.29
N ASP A 103 -18.34 4.68 -0.58
CA ASP A 103 -17.66 5.39 0.51
C ASP A 103 -17.29 4.44 1.66
N LYS A 104 -18.17 3.51 2.03
CA LYS A 104 -17.85 2.47 3.03
C LYS A 104 -16.72 1.56 2.57
N LEU A 105 -16.67 1.20 1.28
CA LEU A 105 -15.57 0.41 0.73
C LEU A 105 -14.25 1.16 0.80
N ARG A 106 -14.23 2.46 0.47
CA ARG A 106 -13.04 3.31 0.60
C ARG A 106 -12.50 3.36 2.02
N GLU A 107 -13.37 3.51 3.02
CA GLU A 107 -12.95 3.50 4.43
C GLU A 107 -12.45 2.12 4.88
N LYS A 108 -13.06 1.04 4.40
CA LYS A 108 -12.56 -0.32 4.62
C LYS A 108 -11.18 -0.52 3.97
N ASP A 109 -10.99 -0.06 2.74
CA ASP A 109 -9.72 -0.16 2.01
C ASP A 109 -8.60 0.56 2.77
N LYS A 110 -8.86 1.76 3.31
CA LYS A 110 -7.88 2.47 4.17
C LYS A 110 -7.48 1.64 5.38
N LYS A 111 -8.45 1.05 6.08
CA LYS A 111 -8.16 0.22 7.25
C LYS A 111 -7.34 -1.02 6.87
N ASN A 112 -7.72 -1.72 5.81
CA ASN A 112 -6.97 -2.86 5.31
C ASN A 112 -5.54 -2.46 4.90
N ALA A 113 -5.39 -1.31 4.25
CA ALA A 113 -4.10 -0.76 3.87
C ALA A 113 -3.20 -0.49 5.09
N GLU A 114 -3.75 0.12 6.15
CA GLU A 114 -3.02 0.30 7.41
C GLU A 114 -2.55 -1.03 8.02
N GLU A 115 -3.41 -2.06 8.01
CA GLU A 115 -3.05 -3.39 8.53
C GLU A 115 -1.94 -4.06 7.69
N HIS A 116 -1.96 -3.90 6.36
CA HIS A 116 -0.89 -4.41 5.51
C HIS A 116 0.42 -3.65 5.71
N ILE A 117 0.36 -2.33 5.93
CA ILE A 117 1.53 -1.52 6.28
C ILE A 117 2.11 -2.01 7.61
N ASP A 118 1.29 -2.14 8.67
CA ASP A 118 1.76 -2.63 9.97
C ASP A 118 2.51 -3.96 9.83
N LYS A 119 1.91 -4.94 9.14
CA LYS A 119 2.53 -6.26 8.92
C LYS A 119 3.85 -6.18 8.16
N MET A 120 3.95 -5.36 7.11
CA MET A 120 5.21 -5.20 6.37
C MET A 120 6.31 -4.61 7.25
N TYR A 121 5.97 -3.64 8.09
CA TYR A 121 6.93 -3.05 9.01
C TYR A 121 7.29 -3.99 10.18
N ASP A 122 6.38 -4.85 10.63
CA ASP A 122 6.69 -5.89 11.62
C ASP A 122 7.68 -6.91 11.03
N GLU A 123 7.44 -7.37 9.80
CA GLU A 123 8.37 -8.26 9.08
C GLU A 123 9.73 -7.61 8.86
N ALA A 124 9.76 -6.33 8.47
CA ALA A 124 11.02 -5.59 8.31
C ALA A 124 11.80 -5.46 9.62
N ILE A 125 11.13 -5.24 10.76
CA ILE A 125 11.79 -5.18 12.08
C ILE A 125 12.40 -6.55 12.41
N VAL A 126 11.66 -7.64 12.20
CA VAL A 126 12.16 -9.01 12.42
C VAL A 126 13.40 -9.30 11.57
N GLU A 127 13.42 -8.86 10.31
CA GLU A 127 14.60 -8.99 9.46
C GLU A 127 15.81 -8.21 10.01
N ILE A 128 15.62 -7.00 10.55
CA ILE A 128 16.71 -6.23 11.18
C ILE A 128 17.20 -6.87 12.47
N GLU A 129 16.31 -7.44 13.27
CA GLU A 129 16.68 -8.11 14.53
C GLU A 129 17.49 -9.39 14.26
N ASN A 130 17.09 -10.17 13.26
CA ASN A 130 17.76 -11.42 12.89
C ASN A 130 19.02 -11.20 12.04
N HIS A 131 19.01 -10.17 11.19
CA HIS A 131 20.07 -9.84 10.24
C HIS A 131 20.45 -8.36 10.33
N PRO A 132 21.09 -7.90 11.42
CA PRO A 132 21.43 -6.50 11.61
C PRO A 132 22.23 -5.88 10.47
N GLU A 133 23.11 -6.66 9.82
CA GLU A 133 23.87 -6.26 8.65
C GLU A 133 23.00 -5.77 7.48
N SER A 134 21.77 -6.27 7.36
CA SER A 134 20.81 -5.93 6.31
C SER A 134 20.01 -4.67 6.61
N ALA A 135 20.19 -4.02 7.77
CA ALA A 135 19.31 -2.95 8.24
C ALA A 135 19.17 -1.76 7.27
N SER A 136 20.27 -1.36 6.64
CA SER A 136 20.28 -0.30 5.63
C SER A 136 19.48 -0.71 4.39
N ALA A 137 19.68 -1.93 3.90
CA ALA A 137 18.97 -2.49 2.76
C ALA A 137 17.46 -2.57 3.01
N VAL A 138 17.08 -3.08 4.20
CA VAL A 138 15.69 -3.22 4.64
C VAL A 138 15.00 -1.85 4.72
N VAL A 139 15.63 -0.84 5.34
CA VAL A 139 15.05 0.51 5.38
C VAL A 139 14.91 1.12 3.98
N GLY A 140 15.93 1.00 3.13
CA GLY A 140 15.86 1.48 1.75
C GLY A 140 14.73 0.81 0.95
N PHE A 141 14.55 -0.50 1.15
CA PHE A 141 13.43 -1.24 0.59
C PHE A 141 12.08 -0.73 1.11
N MET A 142 11.95 -0.52 2.43
CA MET A 142 10.68 -0.10 3.05
C MET A 142 10.22 1.28 2.60
N GLU A 143 11.15 2.21 2.32
CA GLU A 143 10.82 3.51 1.71
C GLU A 143 10.24 3.32 0.30
N ALA A 144 10.84 2.44 -0.51
CA ALA A 144 10.36 2.15 -1.85
C ALA A 144 9.01 1.42 -1.84
N PHE A 145 8.82 0.46 -0.92
CA PHE A 145 7.54 -0.20 -0.69
C PHE A 145 6.44 0.80 -0.33
N GLY A 146 6.67 1.68 0.65
CA GLY A 146 5.68 2.67 1.08
C GLY A 146 5.22 3.58 -0.06
N GLY A 147 6.15 4.01 -0.92
CA GLY A 147 5.83 4.77 -2.13
C GLY A 147 4.95 3.99 -3.12
N LYS A 148 5.37 2.77 -3.49
CA LYS A 148 4.64 1.90 -4.43
C LYS A 148 3.26 1.49 -3.91
N PHE A 149 3.14 1.20 -2.62
CA PHE A 149 1.88 0.81 -1.99
C PHE A 149 0.90 1.99 -1.98
N ASN A 150 1.36 3.20 -1.67
CA ASN A 150 0.52 4.41 -1.76
C ASN A 150 0.02 4.68 -3.19
N GLU A 151 0.80 4.35 -4.22
CA GLU A 151 0.36 4.46 -5.62
C GLU A 151 -0.80 3.51 -5.95
N VAL A 152 -0.76 2.28 -5.42
CA VAL A 152 -1.89 1.34 -5.52
C VAL A 152 -3.14 1.93 -4.85
N LEU A 153 -3.01 2.42 -3.62
CA LEU A 153 -4.13 3.03 -2.89
C LEU A 153 -4.75 4.21 -3.63
N ASN A 154 -3.90 5.09 -4.17
CA ASN A 154 -4.35 6.24 -4.95
C ASN A 154 -5.06 5.82 -6.23
N THR A 155 -4.60 4.76 -6.90
CA THR A 155 -5.25 4.21 -8.09
C THR A 155 -6.63 3.67 -7.76
N VAL A 156 -6.75 2.85 -6.71
CA VAL A 156 -8.03 2.29 -6.24
C VAL A 156 -8.98 3.41 -5.82
N LYS A 157 -8.54 4.33 -4.97
CA LYS A 157 -9.33 5.50 -4.54
C LYS A 157 -9.85 6.30 -5.74
N THR A 158 -8.98 6.64 -6.69
CA THR A 158 -9.34 7.43 -7.86
C THR A 158 -10.42 6.71 -8.67
N PHE A 159 -10.29 5.40 -8.84
CA PHE A 159 -11.28 4.59 -9.53
C PHE A 159 -12.63 4.53 -8.79
N ILE A 160 -12.63 4.36 -7.46
CA ILE A 160 -13.86 4.39 -6.64
C ILE A 160 -14.57 5.75 -6.79
N MET A 161 -13.83 6.85 -6.71
CA MET A 161 -14.37 8.20 -6.87
C MET A 161 -14.94 8.43 -8.28
N ASP A 162 -14.29 7.88 -9.30
CA ASP A 162 -14.74 7.98 -10.68
C ASP A 162 -16.03 7.17 -10.92
N LEU A 163 -16.11 5.95 -10.37
CA LEU A 163 -17.33 5.15 -10.35
C LEU A 163 -18.47 5.90 -9.68
N ALA A 164 -18.25 6.48 -8.50
CA ALA A 164 -19.28 7.23 -7.76
C ALA A 164 -19.84 8.42 -8.58
N LYS A 165 -19.00 9.06 -9.39
CA LYS A 165 -19.39 10.21 -10.24
C LYS A 165 -20.10 9.79 -11.52
N ASN A 166 -19.70 8.67 -12.12
CA ASN A 166 -20.05 8.34 -13.50
C ASN A 166 -20.83 7.02 -13.67
N ILE A 167 -21.26 6.36 -12.58
CA ILE A 167 -21.89 5.02 -12.65
C ILE A 167 -23.05 4.93 -13.63
N MET A 168 -23.93 5.95 -13.71
CA MET A 168 -25.08 5.93 -14.63
C MET A 168 -24.66 5.94 -16.11
N LYS A 169 -23.50 6.49 -16.44
CA LYS A 169 -22.95 6.48 -17.80
C LYS A 169 -22.31 5.14 -18.15
N TRP A 170 -21.86 4.39 -17.14
CA TRP A 170 -21.00 3.22 -17.32
C TRP A 170 -21.63 1.93 -16.84
N VAL A 171 -22.88 1.92 -16.38
CA VAL A 171 -23.50 0.75 -15.78
C VAL A 171 -23.46 -0.49 -16.71
N GLY A 172 -23.47 -0.29 -18.03
CA GLY A 172 -23.31 -1.36 -19.02
C GLY A 172 -21.89 -1.93 -19.12
N GLU A 173 -20.86 -1.12 -18.84
CA GLU A 173 -19.43 -1.46 -19.00
C GLU A 173 -18.68 -1.59 -17.66
N VAL A 174 -19.35 -1.33 -16.54
CA VAL A 174 -18.73 -1.14 -15.23
C VAL A 174 -17.88 -2.35 -14.80
N PHE A 175 -18.34 -3.57 -15.09
CA PHE A 175 -17.60 -4.79 -14.76
C PHE A 175 -16.31 -4.92 -15.58
N SER A 176 -16.32 -4.51 -16.85
CA SER A 176 -15.08 -4.45 -17.64
C SER A 176 -14.13 -3.43 -17.04
N LYS A 177 -14.63 -2.23 -16.70
CA LYS A 177 -13.79 -1.18 -16.08
C LYS A 177 -13.18 -1.61 -14.76
N ILE A 178 -13.93 -2.31 -13.90
CA ILE A 178 -13.40 -2.89 -12.65
C ILE A 178 -12.27 -3.87 -13.00
N LYS A 179 -12.55 -4.85 -13.86
CA LYS A 179 -11.57 -5.87 -14.25
C LYS A 179 -10.29 -5.25 -14.84
N ASP A 180 -10.43 -4.32 -15.78
CA ASP A 180 -9.31 -3.69 -16.46
C ASP A 180 -8.45 -2.84 -15.50
N THR A 181 -9.08 -2.15 -14.56
CA THR A 181 -8.36 -1.37 -13.54
C THR A 181 -7.57 -2.29 -12.62
N PHE A 182 -8.18 -3.36 -12.10
CA PHE A 182 -7.50 -4.26 -11.18
C PHE A 182 -6.45 -5.14 -11.87
N ASN A 183 -6.63 -5.48 -13.15
CA ASN A 183 -5.56 -6.09 -13.95
C ASN A 183 -4.33 -5.19 -14.05
N LYS A 184 -4.51 -3.87 -14.24
CA LYS A 184 -3.40 -2.91 -14.25
C LYS A 184 -2.73 -2.82 -12.88
N VAL A 185 -3.52 -2.80 -11.81
CA VAL A 185 -3.00 -2.78 -10.42
C VAL A 185 -2.18 -4.04 -10.13
N VAL A 186 -2.72 -5.23 -10.45
CA VAL A 186 -2.01 -6.49 -10.28
C VAL A 186 -0.75 -6.56 -11.15
N GLY A 187 -0.82 -6.07 -12.39
CA GLY A 187 0.34 -5.97 -13.28
C GLY A 187 1.43 -5.05 -12.71
N PHE A 188 1.04 -3.89 -12.18
CA PHE A 188 1.96 -2.98 -11.50
C PHE A 188 2.61 -3.62 -10.27
N ILE A 189 1.84 -4.30 -9.41
CA ILE A 189 2.35 -5.03 -8.23
C ILE A 189 3.32 -6.13 -8.64
N SER A 190 3.00 -6.88 -9.69
CA SER A 190 3.84 -7.96 -10.19
C SER A 190 5.21 -7.43 -10.66
N GLY A 191 5.22 -6.22 -11.24
CA GLY A 191 6.41 -5.48 -11.64
C GLY A 191 7.12 -4.72 -10.52
N TRP A 192 6.75 -4.90 -9.26
CA TRP A 192 7.50 -4.32 -8.15
C TRP A 192 8.87 -4.97 -8.00
N PHE A 193 9.91 -4.13 -7.91
CA PHE A 193 11.31 -4.49 -7.64
C PHE A 193 11.94 -5.37 -8.71
#